data_AF-A0A5E4S1D3-F1
#
_entry.id   AF-A0A5E4S1D3-F1
#
_cell.length_a   1.000
_cell.length_b   1.000
_cell.length_c   1.000
_cell.angle_alpha   90.00
_cell.angle_beta   90.00
_cell.angle_gamma   90.00
#
_symmetry.space_group_name_H-M   'P 1'
#
loop_
_entity.id
_entity.type
_entity.pdbx_description
1 polymer ?
#
loop_
_entity_poly.entity_id
_entity_poly.type
_entity_poly.pdbx_seq_one_letter_code
_entity_poly.pdbx_strand_id
1 'polypeptide(L)'
;MRHENWSKDLAWLRTRYWAREVMFEAGYGDKAAFLAACRSSTGKLARLAIEPDVWADYLAGERAPLSKTVDAVEAVFAGTAERFYTGIEGIPLWSVFSGDAKVSKALFYGFIDATYGQPDWDFAQRAVALSVLFVPEDFAEGFDKPPEGFPSLDALPVGRRSHQLWFERVLTMREGAAAIAKAYEDKQGFSVPAICSVFALYMLAKAQDNGHMRQFARYLIERLREVAIPFEFESMGSDLKEFLMRWK
;
A
#
# COMPACT_ATOMS: atom_id res chain seq x y z
N MET A 1 13.21 -1.83 21.58
CA MET A 1 12.21 -2.01 20.52
C MET A 1 10.86 -1.62 21.09
N ARG A 2 10.18 -0.61 20.54
CA ARG A 2 8.79 -0.33 20.96
C ARG A 2 7.99 -1.59 20.65
N HIS A 3 7.26 -2.12 21.62
CA HIS A 3 6.19 -3.08 21.33
C HIS A 3 5.13 -2.31 20.56
N GLU A 4 5.27 -2.26 19.24
CA GLU A 4 4.28 -1.64 18.39
C GLU A 4 3.02 -2.49 18.50
N ASN A 5 2.02 -1.97 19.21
CA ASN A 5 0.71 -2.59 19.38
C ASN A 5 -0.03 -2.50 18.04
N TRP A 6 0.34 -3.35 17.09
CA TRP A 6 -0.37 -3.47 15.83
C TRP A 6 -1.72 -4.10 16.07
N SER A 7 -2.72 -3.70 15.28
CA SER A 7 -4.01 -4.39 15.30
C SER A 7 -3.79 -5.86 14.93
N LYS A 8 -4.66 -6.73 15.45
CA LYS A 8 -4.62 -8.16 15.15
C LYS A 8 -4.67 -8.41 13.63
N ASP A 9 -5.56 -7.70 12.94
CA ASP A 9 -5.71 -7.78 11.48
C ASP A 9 -4.43 -7.37 10.73
N LEU A 10 -3.74 -6.32 11.18
CA LEU A 10 -2.48 -5.90 10.55
C LEU A 10 -1.36 -6.91 10.80
N ALA A 11 -1.25 -7.44 12.03
CA ALA A 11 -0.28 -8.47 12.36
C ALA A 11 -0.48 -9.74 11.51
N TRP A 12 -1.74 -10.11 11.28
CA TRP A 12 -2.14 -11.22 10.42
C TRP A 12 -1.78 -10.99 8.95
N LEU A 13 -2.11 -9.82 8.40
CA LEU A 13 -1.76 -9.45 7.03
C LEU A 13 -0.25 -9.51 6.80
N ARG A 14 0.54 -8.86 7.66
CA ARG A 14 2.02 -8.90 7.61
C ARG A 14 2.51 -10.34 7.59
N THR A 15 2.00 -11.17 8.49
CA THR A 15 2.50 -12.54 8.66
C THR A 15 2.22 -13.39 7.42
N ARG A 16 1.01 -13.28 6.86
CA ARG A 16 0.66 -13.98 5.61
C ARG A 16 1.54 -13.53 4.44
N TYR A 17 1.73 -12.22 4.29
CA TYR A 17 2.63 -11.68 3.27
C TYR A 17 4.04 -12.25 3.41
N TRP A 18 4.66 -12.09 4.58
CA TRP A 18 6.02 -12.59 4.81
C TRP A 18 6.14 -14.10 4.59
N ALA A 19 5.18 -14.90 5.07
CA ALA A 19 5.21 -16.34 4.88
C ALA A 19 5.13 -16.74 3.40
N ARG A 20 4.37 -16.00 2.57
CA ARG A 20 4.34 -16.19 1.12
C ARG A 20 5.65 -15.78 0.45
N GLU A 21 6.23 -14.66 0.86
CA GLU A 21 7.55 -14.25 0.37
C GLU A 21 8.61 -15.31 0.65
N VAL A 22 8.64 -15.86 1.87
CA VAL A 22 9.55 -16.97 2.21
C VAL A 22 9.27 -18.22 1.36
N MET A 23 8.00 -18.53 1.11
CA MET A 23 7.60 -19.64 0.25
C MET A 23 8.14 -19.47 -1.18
N PHE A 24 8.01 -18.27 -1.75
CA PHE A 24 8.52 -17.96 -3.09
C PHE A 24 10.05 -17.97 -3.15
N GLU A 25 10.73 -17.38 -2.17
CA GLU A 25 12.21 -17.42 -2.06
C GLU A 25 12.75 -18.85 -1.89
N ALA A 26 11.96 -19.72 -1.26
CA ALA A 26 12.26 -21.14 -1.16
C ALA A 26 12.05 -21.90 -2.49
N GLY A 27 11.48 -21.25 -3.52
CA GLY A 27 11.26 -21.82 -4.85
C GLY A 27 9.90 -22.50 -5.02
N TYR A 28 8.92 -22.21 -4.17
CA TYR A 28 7.61 -22.85 -4.20
C TYR A 28 6.52 -21.84 -4.62
N GLY A 29 5.83 -22.14 -5.72
CA GLY A 29 4.62 -21.40 -6.12
C GLY A 29 3.32 -21.97 -5.52
N ASP A 30 3.38 -23.19 -4.99
CA ASP A 30 2.23 -23.90 -4.42
C ASP A 30 2.39 -24.12 -2.92
N LYS A 31 1.33 -23.80 -2.17
CA LYS A 31 1.29 -23.92 -0.70
C LYS A 31 1.44 -25.37 -0.25
N ALA A 32 0.82 -26.33 -0.93
CA ALA A 32 0.88 -27.73 -0.49
C ALA A 32 2.29 -28.31 -0.68
N ALA A 33 2.94 -28.01 -1.81
CA ALA A 33 4.33 -28.37 -2.08
C ALA A 33 5.30 -27.77 -1.06
N PHE A 34 5.12 -26.49 -0.71
CA PHE A 34 5.92 -25.83 0.33
C PHE A 34 5.77 -26.51 1.70
N LEU A 35 4.54 -26.75 2.16
CA LEU A 35 4.30 -27.40 3.45
C LEU A 35 4.83 -28.84 3.49
N ALA A 36 4.74 -29.57 2.38
CA ALA A 36 5.35 -30.89 2.26
C ALA A 36 6.88 -30.81 2.37
N ALA A 37 7.50 -29.80 1.75
CA ALA A 37 8.94 -29.57 1.86
C ALA A 37 9.38 -29.14 3.26
N CYS A 38 8.60 -28.33 3.97
CA CYS A 38 8.87 -27.98 5.38
C CYS A 38 8.89 -29.20 6.30
N ARG A 39 8.11 -30.25 5.99
CA ARG A 39 8.08 -31.53 6.73
C ARG A 39 9.24 -32.46 6.37
N SER A 40 9.97 -32.17 5.29
CA SER A 40 11.14 -32.94 4.90
C SER A 40 12.32 -32.64 5.82
N SER A 41 13.13 -33.66 6.13
CA SER A 41 14.37 -33.52 6.88
C SER A 41 15.56 -33.09 6.03
N THR A 42 15.34 -32.74 4.75
CA THR A 42 16.40 -32.42 3.78
C THR A 42 16.17 -31.04 3.14
N GLY A 43 17.27 -30.35 2.80
CA GLY A 43 17.24 -29.07 2.09
C GLY A 43 17.42 -27.82 2.97
N LYS A 44 17.25 -26.63 2.36
CA LYS A 44 17.41 -25.33 3.05
C LYS A 44 16.35 -25.13 4.13
N LEU A 45 15.10 -25.55 3.88
CA LEU A 45 13.98 -25.42 4.83
C LEU A 45 14.20 -26.22 6.12
N ALA A 46 14.85 -27.39 6.04
CA ALA A 46 15.21 -28.19 7.21
C ALA A 46 16.15 -27.46 8.18
N ARG A 47 16.90 -26.45 7.70
CA ARG A 47 17.84 -25.65 8.53
C ARG A 47 17.14 -24.64 9.44
N LEU A 48 15.88 -24.35 9.19
CA LEU A 48 15.14 -23.33 9.92
C LEU A 48 14.83 -23.74 11.37
N ALA A 49 14.86 -25.05 11.67
CA ALA A 49 14.47 -25.60 12.98
C ALA A 49 13.09 -25.10 13.47
N ILE A 50 12.21 -24.77 12.53
CA ILE A 50 10.82 -24.39 12.76
C ILE A 50 9.98 -25.65 12.61
N GLU A 51 9.09 -25.89 13.57
CA GLU A 51 8.11 -26.98 13.48
C GLU A 51 7.31 -26.85 12.17
N PRO A 52 7.24 -27.90 11.33
CA PRO A 52 6.68 -27.78 9.99
C PRO A 52 5.24 -27.25 9.93
N ASP A 53 4.43 -27.59 10.93
CA ASP A 53 3.02 -27.18 10.99
C ASP A 53 2.84 -25.70 11.31
N VAL A 54 3.86 -25.05 11.89
CA VAL A 54 3.85 -23.61 12.18
C VAL A 54 3.81 -22.77 10.90
N TRP A 55 4.35 -23.28 9.79
CA TRP A 55 4.25 -22.61 8.49
C TRP A 55 2.81 -22.54 7.99
N ALA A 56 1.97 -23.54 8.31
CA ALA A 56 0.56 -23.49 7.97
C ALA A 56 -0.14 -22.36 8.73
N ASP A 57 0.15 -22.22 10.03
CA ASP A 57 -0.37 -21.14 10.87
C ASP A 57 0.07 -19.76 10.36
N TYR A 58 1.33 -19.62 9.96
CA TYR A 58 1.84 -18.36 9.41
C TYR A 58 1.17 -17.99 8.08
N LEU A 59 1.00 -18.96 7.17
CA LEU A 59 0.31 -18.75 5.90
C LEU A 59 -1.19 -18.48 6.06
N ALA A 60 -1.80 -18.91 7.17
CA ALA A 60 -3.16 -18.54 7.55
C ALA A 60 -3.21 -17.19 8.31
N GLY A 61 -2.07 -16.73 8.84
CA GLY A 61 -1.99 -15.59 9.74
C GLY A 61 -2.55 -15.88 11.12
N GLU A 62 -2.72 -17.14 11.51
CA GLU A 62 -3.26 -17.54 12.82
C GLU A 62 -2.26 -17.35 13.96
N ARG A 63 -0.97 -17.37 13.60
CA ARG A 63 0.16 -17.16 14.51
C ARG A 63 1.09 -16.10 13.93
N ALA A 64 1.66 -15.25 14.78
CA ALA A 64 2.73 -14.33 14.38
C ALA A 64 4.10 -14.95 14.72
N PRO A 65 5.12 -14.79 13.85
CA PRO A 65 6.46 -15.29 14.16
C PRO A 65 7.10 -14.46 15.27
N LEU A 66 7.93 -15.13 16.08
CA LEU A 66 8.81 -14.45 17.03
C LEU A 66 9.98 -13.84 16.27
N SER A 67 10.60 -12.77 16.78
CA SER A 67 11.78 -12.16 16.12
C SER A 67 12.89 -13.18 15.84
N LYS A 68 13.19 -14.06 16.81
CA LYS A 68 14.16 -15.16 16.61
C LYS A 68 13.82 -16.09 15.43
N THR A 69 12.54 -16.24 15.11
CA THR A 69 12.08 -17.03 13.97
C THR A 69 12.32 -16.29 12.67
N VAL A 70 12.04 -14.99 12.64
CA VAL A 70 12.34 -14.12 11.48
C VAL A 70 13.85 -14.11 11.22
N ASP A 71 14.67 -13.96 12.26
CA ASP A 71 16.14 -13.97 12.16
C ASP A 71 16.68 -15.32 11.66
N ALA A 72 16.10 -16.44 12.13
CA ALA A 72 16.47 -17.77 11.67
C ALA A 72 16.13 -17.98 10.18
N VAL A 73 15.02 -17.40 9.71
CA VAL A 73 14.62 -17.44 8.30
C VAL A 73 15.53 -16.56 7.44
N GLU A 74 15.86 -15.37 7.89
CA GLU A 74 16.81 -14.46 7.23
C GLU A 74 18.17 -15.11 6.99
N ALA A 75 18.67 -15.90 7.95
CA ALA A 75 19.92 -16.63 7.81
C ALA A 75 19.92 -17.67 6.67
N VAL A 76 18.74 -18.12 6.23
CA VAL A 76 18.57 -19.10 5.15
C VAL A 76 18.12 -18.43 3.84
N PHE A 77 17.25 -17.43 3.94
CA PHE A 77 16.66 -16.67 2.84
C PHE A 77 16.82 -15.17 3.13
N ALA A 78 17.93 -14.60 2.64
CA ALA A 78 18.28 -13.21 2.87
C ALA A 78 17.26 -12.24 2.28
N GLY A 79 17.02 -11.12 2.96
CA GLY A 79 16.05 -10.09 2.60
C GLY A 79 14.62 -10.37 3.05
N THR A 80 14.33 -11.52 3.66
CA THR A 80 12.98 -11.86 4.13
C THR A 80 12.61 -11.15 5.42
N ALA A 81 13.57 -10.83 6.28
CA ALA A 81 13.34 -10.03 7.48
C ALA A 81 12.87 -8.62 7.14
N GLU A 82 13.48 -7.99 6.14
CA GLU A 82 13.07 -6.64 5.69
C GLU A 82 11.61 -6.63 5.21
N ARG A 83 11.19 -7.64 4.44
CA ARG A 83 9.79 -7.79 4.00
C ARG A 83 8.83 -7.95 5.18
N PHE A 84 9.26 -8.62 6.26
CA PHE A 84 8.47 -8.71 7.49
C PHE A 84 8.37 -7.37 8.21
N TYR A 85 9.46 -6.62 8.37
CA TYR A 85 9.46 -5.41 9.19
C TYR A 85 8.98 -4.16 8.44
N THR A 86 9.19 -4.10 7.14
CA THR A 86 8.98 -2.91 6.32
C THR A 86 7.74 -3.09 5.44
N GLY A 87 7.73 -4.11 4.59
CA GLY A 87 6.66 -4.38 3.63
C GLY A 87 7.20 -4.68 2.23
N ILE A 88 6.35 -4.47 1.23
CA ILE A 88 6.68 -4.69 -0.19
C ILE A 88 7.67 -3.64 -0.71
N GLU A 89 8.62 -4.05 -1.56
CA GLU A 89 9.58 -3.15 -2.22
C GLU A 89 10.37 -2.21 -1.28
N GLY A 90 10.56 -2.60 -0.01
CA GLY A 90 11.22 -1.74 0.99
C GLY A 90 10.36 -0.53 1.43
N ILE A 91 9.09 -0.47 1.03
CA ILE A 91 8.15 0.54 1.47
C ILE A 91 7.68 0.19 2.88
N PRO A 92 7.74 1.12 3.86
CA PRO A 92 7.38 0.87 5.27
C PRO A 92 5.86 0.80 5.49
N LEU A 93 5.22 -0.09 4.73
CA LEU A 93 3.78 -0.26 4.63
C LEU A 93 3.13 -0.63 5.96
N TRP A 94 3.79 -1.47 6.77
CA TRP A 94 3.25 -1.87 8.07
C TRP A 94 3.19 -0.69 9.05
N SER A 95 4.24 0.14 9.08
CA SER A 95 4.25 1.37 9.86
C SER A 95 3.17 2.34 9.39
N VAL A 96 2.97 2.46 8.07
CA VAL A 96 1.87 3.26 7.50
C VAL A 96 0.52 2.75 8.01
N PHE A 97 0.22 1.46 7.86
CA PHE A 97 -1.06 0.90 8.31
C PHE A 97 -1.26 0.93 9.83
N SER A 98 -0.19 0.91 10.60
CA SER A 98 -0.23 1.09 12.06
C SER A 98 -0.54 2.54 12.48
N GLY A 99 -0.42 3.50 11.56
CA GLY A 99 -0.70 4.91 11.78
C GLY A 99 0.49 5.74 12.25
N ASP A 100 1.71 5.31 11.92
CA ASP A 100 2.89 6.14 12.15
C ASP A 100 2.88 7.36 11.22
N ALA A 101 2.45 8.50 11.76
CA ALA A 101 2.35 9.75 11.01
C ALA A 101 3.69 10.25 10.46
N LYS A 102 4.82 9.95 11.14
CA LYS A 102 6.15 10.36 10.66
C LYS A 102 6.52 9.56 9.43
N VAL A 103 6.32 8.24 9.46
CA VAL A 103 6.56 7.36 8.32
C VAL A 103 5.60 7.68 7.17
N SER A 104 4.30 7.86 7.46
CA SER A 104 3.31 8.24 6.44
C SER A 104 3.68 9.58 5.78
N LYS A 105 4.11 10.58 6.56
CA LYS A 105 4.57 11.85 5.99
C LYS A 105 5.80 11.67 5.12
N ALA A 106 6.82 10.94 5.57
CA ALA A 106 8.03 10.72 4.81
C ALA A 106 7.76 10.01 3.48
N LEU A 107 6.92 8.96 3.49
CA LEU A 107 6.53 8.24 2.28
C LEU A 107 5.74 9.14 1.32
N PHE A 108 4.66 9.76 1.80
CA PHE A 108 3.78 10.56 0.96
C PHE A 108 4.49 11.81 0.39
N TYR A 109 5.22 12.55 1.23
CA TYR A 109 5.90 13.77 0.78
C TYR A 109 7.08 13.40 -0.12
N GLY A 110 7.89 12.42 0.29
CA GLY A 110 9.04 11.98 -0.48
C GLY A 110 8.67 11.47 -1.87
N PHE A 111 7.58 10.72 -1.99
CA PHE A 111 7.07 10.27 -3.29
C PHE A 111 6.67 11.45 -4.18
N ILE A 112 5.81 12.36 -3.67
CA ILE A 112 5.33 13.48 -4.47
C ILE A 112 6.45 14.45 -4.85
N ASP A 113 7.36 14.73 -3.92
CA ASP A 113 8.50 15.61 -4.17
C ASP A 113 9.43 15.02 -5.24
N ALA A 114 9.65 13.70 -5.22
CA ALA A 114 10.44 13.01 -6.24
C ALA A 114 9.73 12.95 -7.61
N THR A 115 8.41 12.74 -7.62
CA THR A 115 7.63 12.65 -8.86
C THR A 115 7.44 14.00 -9.56
N TYR A 116 7.20 15.07 -8.80
CA TYR A 116 6.84 16.38 -9.34
C TYR A 116 7.92 17.45 -9.19
N GLY A 117 8.94 17.23 -8.36
CA GLY A 117 10.00 18.22 -8.11
C GLY A 117 9.54 19.44 -7.32
N GLN A 118 8.51 19.29 -6.47
CA GLN A 118 7.80 20.40 -5.82
C GLN A 118 7.79 20.29 -4.28
N PRO A 119 8.95 20.45 -3.61
CA PRO A 119 9.06 20.33 -2.16
C PRO A 119 8.32 21.43 -1.37
N ASP A 120 7.98 22.55 -2.02
CA ASP A 120 7.32 23.69 -1.37
C ASP A 120 5.79 23.60 -1.36
N TRP A 121 5.22 22.56 -1.98
CA TRP A 121 3.77 22.35 -1.92
C TRP A 121 3.29 22.17 -0.47
N ASP A 122 2.01 22.39 -0.23
CA ASP A 122 1.36 22.07 1.03
C ASP A 122 0.78 20.64 1.01
N PHE A 123 0.15 20.23 2.11
CA PHE A 123 -0.46 18.90 2.23
C PHE A 123 -1.57 18.65 1.20
N ALA A 124 -2.41 19.66 0.93
CA ALA A 124 -3.56 19.53 0.03
C ALA A 124 -3.13 19.52 -1.43
N GLN A 125 -2.16 20.36 -1.80
CA GLN A 125 -1.57 20.39 -3.13
C GLN A 125 -0.95 19.04 -3.48
N ARG A 126 -0.18 18.45 -2.56
CA ARG A 126 0.36 17.09 -2.75
C ARG A 126 -0.72 16.03 -2.89
N ALA A 127 -1.83 16.16 -2.17
CA ALA A 127 -2.93 15.19 -2.22
C ALA A 127 -3.63 15.22 -3.58
N VAL A 128 -3.83 16.41 -4.14
CA VAL A 128 -4.35 16.60 -5.49
C VAL A 128 -3.36 16.11 -6.55
N ALA A 129 -2.07 16.41 -6.40
CA ALA A 129 -1.05 15.93 -7.31
C ALA A 129 -0.98 14.40 -7.36
N LEU A 130 -1.00 13.75 -6.18
CA LEU A 130 -1.08 12.29 -6.09
C LEU A 130 -2.27 11.73 -6.86
N SER A 131 -3.42 12.40 -6.80
CA SER A 131 -4.64 11.89 -7.41
C SER A 131 -4.68 12.02 -8.93
N VAL A 132 -3.92 12.96 -9.50
CA VAL A 132 -3.76 13.10 -10.96
C VAL A 132 -3.06 11.88 -11.57
N LEU A 133 -2.23 11.17 -10.83
CA LEU A 133 -1.61 9.93 -11.31
C LEU A 133 -2.64 8.86 -11.68
N PHE A 134 -3.81 8.89 -11.04
CA PHE A 134 -4.85 7.87 -11.18
C PHE A 134 -5.96 8.24 -12.17
N VAL A 135 -5.85 9.35 -12.91
CA VAL A 135 -6.82 9.72 -13.95
C VAL A 135 -6.21 9.62 -15.35
N PRO A 136 -7.03 9.40 -16.40
CA PRO A 136 -6.56 9.33 -17.78
C PRO A 136 -5.96 10.66 -18.23
N GLU A 137 -4.99 10.61 -19.16
CA GLU A 137 -4.37 11.83 -19.71
C GLU A 137 -5.35 12.65 -20.54
N ASP A 138 -6.29 12.03 -21.25
CA ASP A 138 -7.36 12.75 -21.96
C ASP A 138 -8.43 13.31 -21.01
N PHE A 139 -8.57 12.70 -19.83
CA PHE A 139 -9.22 13.33 -18.68
C PHE A 139 -8.30 14.34 -17.97
N ALA A 140 -7.13 14.67 -18.51
CA ALA A 140 -6.34 15.83 -18.15
C ALA A 140 -6.21 16.82 -19.32
N GLU A 141 -6.48 16.41 -20.56
CA GLU A 141 -6.46 17.23 -21.80
C GLU A 141 -7.86 17.74 -22.23
N GLY A 142 -8.95 16.99 -22.07
CA GLY A 142 -10.36 17.46 -22.22
C GLY A 142 -10.77 18.52 -21.17
N PHE A 143 -9.76 19.04 -20.48
CA PHE A 143 -9.69 20.05 -19.45
C PHE A 143 -9.06 21.34 -19.98
N ASP A 144 -9.08 21.57 -21.30
CA ASP A 144 -8.64 22.81 -21.98
C ASP A 144 -9.15 24.10 -21.33
N LYS A 145 -10.23 24.00 -20.56
CA LYS A 145 -10.48 24.90 -19.44
C LYS A 145 -10.76 24.06 -18.19
N PRO A 146 -9.93 24.16 -17.13
CA PRO A 146 -10.31 23.65 -15.84
C PRO A 146 -11.68 24.25 -15.47
N PRO A 147 -12.62 23.51 -14.85
CA PRO A 147 -13.87 24.11 -14.41
C PRO A 147 -13.58 25.36 -13.57
N GLU A 148 -14.35 26.43 -13.81
CA GLU A 148 -14.09 27.77 -13.29
C GLU A 148 -13.66 27.72 -11.80
N GLY A 149 -12.37 28.01 -11.53
CA GLY A 149 -11.77 27.94 -10.18
C GLY A 149 -10.69 26.87 -9.94
N PHE A 150 -10.27 26.11 -10.95
CA PHE A 150 -9.11 25.19 -10.87
C PHE A 150 -7.86 25.82 -11.55
N PRO A 151 -6.71 25.93 -10.87
CA PRO A 151 -5.48 26.55 -11.38
C PRO A 151 -4.63 25.54 -12.18
N SER A 152 -3.70 26.03 -13.02
CA SER A 152 -2.70 25.14 -13.64
C SER A 152 -1.89 24.41 -12.56
N LEU A 153 -1.28 23.27 -12.90
CA LEU A 153 -0.38 22.54 -11.99
C LEU A 153 0.74 23.45 -11.46
N ASP A 154 1.17 24.42 -12.26
CA ASP A 154 2.18 25.43 -11.93
C ASP A 154 1.61 26.62 -11.12
N ALA A 155 0.29 26.70 -11.01
CA ALA A 155 -0.45 27.76 -10.34
C ALA A 155 -1.22 27.28 -9.10
N LEU A 156 -1.00 26.03 -8.65
CA LEU A 156 -1.59 25.50 -7.41
C LEU A 156 -1.29 26.48 -6.25
N PRO A 157 -2.31 27.11 -5.62
CA PRO A 157 -2.09 27.98 -4.49
C PRO A 157 -2.03 27.18 -3.20
N VAL A 158 -1.24 27.68 -2.26
CA VAL A 158 -1.22 27.20 -0.87
C VAL A 158 -2.62 27.40 -0.27
N GLY A 159 -3.38 26.33 -0.08
CA GLY A 159 -4.54 26.30 0.82
C GLY A 159 -5.96 26.62 0.30
N ARG A 160 -6.44 26.09 -0.84
CA ARG A 160 -7.89 26.19 -1.17
C ARG A 160 -8.68 24.87 -1.23
N ARG A 161 -9.81 24.88 -0.49
CA ARG A 161 -10.88 23.86 -0.30
C ARG A 161 -11.63 23.46 -1.59
N SER A 162 -11.52 24.24 -2.67
CA SER A 162 -12.27 24.05 -3.93
C SER A 162 -11.83 22.81 -4.73
N HIS A 163 -10.52 22.53 -4.78
CA HIS A 163 -9.95 21.41 -5.52
C HIS A 163 -10.40 20.06 -4.96
N GLN A 164 -10.45 20.00 -3.63
CA GLN A 164 -10.83 18.82 -2.88
C GLN A 164 -12.31 18.46 -3.09
N LEU A 165 -13.22 19.43 -2.98
CA LEU A 165 -14.65 19.23 -3.21
C LEU A 165 -14.97 18.77 -4.63
N TRP A 166 -14.21 19.25 -5.61
CA TRP A 166 -14.37 18.83 -7.00
C TRP A 166 -13.89 17.40 -7.23
N PHE A 167 -12.69 17.06 -6.77
CA PHE A 167 -12.15 15.70 -6.96
C PHE A 167 -12.97 14.66 -6.19
N GLU A 168 -13.46 14.99 -4.99
CA GLU A 168 -14.42 14.15 -4.26
C GLU A 168 -15.70 13.90 -5.06
N ARG A 169 -16.24 14.92 -5.75
CA ARG A 169 -17.41 14.74 -6.64
C ARG A 169 -17.10 13.80 -7.80
N VAL A 170 -15.92 13.93 -8.42
CA VAL A 170 -15.51 13.05 -9.53
C VAL A 170 -15.34 11.61 -9.04
N LEU A 171 -14.62 11.38 -7.93
CA LEU A 171 -14.37 10.03 -7.40
C LEU A 171 -15.65 9.30 -6.94
N THR A 172 -16.66 10.04 -6.50
CA THR A 172 -17.95 9.48 -6.06
C THR A 172 -18.89 9.17 -7.22
N MET A 173 -18.65 9.74 -8.39
CA MET A 173 -19.41 9.47 -9.62
C MET A 173 -19.00 8.14 -10.28
N ARG A 174 -19.89 7.59 -11.12
CA ARG A 174 -19.60 6.38 -11.90
C ARG A 174 -18.51 6.64 -12.92
N GLU A 175 -18.48 7.85 -13.44
CA GLU A 175 -17.54 8.40 -14.41
C GLU A 175 -16.12 8.44 -13.84
N GLY A 176 -15.92 8.83 -12.57
CA GLY A 176 -14.60 8.81 -11.95
C GLY A 176 -14.05 7.40 -11.73
N ALA A 177 -14.92 6.43 -11.45
CA ALA A 177 -14.51 5.03 -11.37
C ALA A 177 -14.07 4.49 -12.73
N ALA A 178 -14.82 4.79 -13.79
CA ALA A 178 -14.48 4.44 -15.16
C ALA A 178 -13.18 5.12 -15.61
N ALA A 179 -12.96 6.38 -15.21
CA ALA A 179 -11.73 7.11 -15.47
C ALA A 179 -10.52 6.42 -14.81
N ILE A 180 -10.58 6.05 -13.53
CA ILE A 180 -9.46 5.35 -12.87
C ILE A 180 -9.18 4.00 -13.53
N ALA A 181 -10.23 3.24 -13.89
CA ALA A 181 -10.08 1.97 -14.61
C ALA A 181 -9.37 2.17 -15.96
N LYS A 182 -9.83 3.16 -16.74
CA LYS A 182 -9.19 3.53 -18.00
C LYS A 182 -7.74 3.96 -17.81
N ALA A 183 -7.46 4.79 -16.81
CA ALA A 183 -6.10 5.25 -16.50
C ALA A 183 -5.16 4.10 -16.16
N TYR A 184 -5.67 3.12 -15.41
CA TYR A 184 -4.93 1.90 -15.09
C TYR A 184 -4.62 1.09 -16.35
N GLU A 185 -5.60 0.90 -17.24
CA GLU A 185 -5.42 0.22 -18.52
C GLU A 185 -4.41 0.94 -19.43
N ASP A 186 -4.58 2.26 -19.62
CA ASP A 186 -3.75 3.09 -20.50
C ASP A 186 -2.29 3.11 -20.04
N LYS A 187 -2.06 3.16 -18.73
CA LYS A 187 -0.72 3.21 -18.13
C LYS A 187 -0.13 1.83 -17.85
N GLN A 188 -0.83 0.76 -18.22
CA GLN A 188 -0.47 -0.63 -17.95
C GLN A 188 -0.22 -0.90 -16.45
N GLY A 189 -0.99 -0.25 -15.58
CA GLY A 189 -0.84 -0.36 -14.13
C GLY A 189 -0.53 0.95 -13.42
N PHE A 190 -0.55 0.91 -12.09
CA PHE A 190 -0.04 1.98 -11.24
C PHE A 190 1.09 1.45 -10.37
N SER A 191 2.16 2.23 -10.21
CA SER A 191 3.28 1.78 -9.39
C SER A 191 2.89 1.55 -7.93
N VAL A 192 3.47 0.51 -7.32
CA VAL A 192 3.28 0.19 -5.89
C VAL A 192 3.58 1.40 -4.99
N PRO A 193 4.67 2.18 -5.19
CA PRO A 193 4.90 3.42 -4.45
C PRO A 193 3.76 4.45 -4.54
N ALA A 194 3.13 4.60 -5.72
CA ALA A 194 2.01 5.52 -5.90
C ALA A 194 0.80 5.07 -5.07
N ILE A 195 0.44 3.78 -5.12
CA ILE A 195 -0.68 3.23 -4.34
C ILE A 195 -0.40 3.33 -2.84
N CYS A 196 0.81 2.96 -2.39
CA CYS A 196 1.19 3.06 -0.99
C CYS A 196 1.16 4.50 -0.47
N SER A 197 1.46 5.49 -1.33
CA SER A 197 1.35 6.91 -1.00
C SER A 197 -0.10 7.34 -0.72
N VAL A 198 -1.10 6.67 -1.30
CA VAL A 198 -2.52 6.92 -0.98
C VAL A 198 -2.85 6.44 0.44
N PHE A 199 -2.33 5.28 0.86
CA PHE A 199 -2.48 4.81 2.24
C PHE A 199 -1.82 5.76 3.24
N ALA A 200 -0.64 6.25 2.91
CA ALA A 200 0.08 7.23 3.71
C ALA A 200 -0.67 8.57 3.81
N LEU A 201 -1.26 9.05 2.70
CA LEU A 201 -2.13 10.22 2.69
C LEU A 201 -3.31 10.05 3.66
N TYR A 202 -3.99 8.89 3.63
CA TYR A 202 -5.11 8.61 4.54
C TYR A 202 -4.69 8.70 6.02
N MET A 203 -3.58 8.06 6.38
CA MET A 203 -3.12 8.02 7.77
C MET A 203 -2.58 9.37 8.24
N LEU A 204 -1.92 10.12 7.36
CA LEU A 204 -1.49 11.47 7.67
C LEU A 204 -2.69 12.42 7.87
N ALA A 205 -3.71 12.32 7.02
CA ALA A 205 -4.95 13.08 7.19
C ALA A 205 -5.65 12.73 8.51
N LYS A 206 -5.66 11.45 8.90
CA LYS A 206 -6.19 11.00 10.19
C LYS A 206 -5.42 11.59 11.36
N ALA A 207 -4.08 11.59 11.31
CA ALA A 207 -3.22 12.13 12.37
C ALA A 207 -3.35 13.66 12.52
N GLN A 208 -3.66 14.38 11.44
CA GLN A 208 -3.88 15.83 11.45
C GLN A 208 -5.33 16.24 11.76
N ASP A 209 -6.21 15.28 12.08
CA ASP A 209 -7.65 15.47 12.20
C ASP A 209 -8.30 16.17 11.00
N ASN A 210 -7.72 15.95 9.81
CA ASN A 210 -8.24 16.50 8.55
C ASN A 210 -9.28 15.53 7.99
N GLY A 211 -10.50 15.62 8.52
CA GLY A 211 -11.63 14.75 8.13
C GLY A 211 -11.94 14.77 6.64
N HIS A 212 -11.75 15.92 5.99
CA HIS A 212 -11.93 16.04 4.54
C HIS A 212 -10.86 15.25 3.77
N MET A 213 -9.57 15.44 4.05
CA MET A 213 -8.50 14.72 3.34
C MET A 213 -8.54 13.21 3.62
N ARG A 214 -8.98 12.83 4.83
CA ARG A 214 -9.22 11.44 5.18
C ARG A 214 -10.31 10.84 4.30
N GLN A 215 -11.41 11.56 4.09
CA GLN A 215 -12.50 11.13 3.22
C GLN A 215 -12.08 11.04 1.75
N PHE A 216 -11.34 12.03 1.26
CA PHE A 216 -10.75 12.03 -0.07
C PHE A 216 -9.87 10.80 -0.31
N ALA A 217 -8.90 10.55 0.57
CA ALA A 217 -8.00 9.41 0.46
C ALA A 217 -8.75 8.08 0.53
N ARG A 218 -9.81 8.01 1.36
CA ARG A 218 -10.67 6.83 1.45
C ARG A 218 -11.32 6.50 0.10
N TYR A 219 -11.85 7.49 -0.60
CA TYR A 219 -12.45 7.27 -1.93
C TYR A 219 -11.41 6.75 -2.94
N LEU A 220 -10.20 7.30 -2.95
CA LEU A 220 -9.11 6.77 -3.79
C LEU A 220 -8.79 5.31 -3.46
N ILE A 221 -8.64 4.99 -2.18
CA ILE A 221 -8.39 3.61 -1.72
C ILE A 221 -9.51 2.67 -2.18
N GLU A 222 -10.77 3.07 -2.01
CA GLU A 222 -11.92 2.27 -2.42
C GLU A 222 -11.90 1.98 -3.93
N ARG A 223 -11.47 2.93 -4.76
CA ARG A 223 -11.33 2.74 -6.21
C ARG A 223 -10.14 1.86 -6.57
N LEU A 224 -8.96 2.15 -6.03
CA LEU A 224 -7.75 1.36 -6.27
C LEU A 224 -7.90 -0.09 -5.81
N ARG A 225 -8.69 -0.33 -4.76
CA ARG A 225 -9.00 -1.68 -4.27
C ARG A 225 -9.71 -2.55 -5.30
N GLU A 226 -10.55 -1.97 -6.15
CA GLU A 226 -11.29 -2.73 -7.16
C GLU A 226 -10.49 -2.89 -8.47
N VAL A 227 -9.60 -1.94 -8.77
CA VAL A 227 -8.96 -1.84 -10.09
C VAL A 227 -7.49 -2.25 -10.08
N ALA A 228 -6.70 -1.86 -9.08
CA ALA A 228 -5.24 -1.93 -9.14
C ALA A 228 -4.65 -2.85 -8.06
N ILE A 229 -5.07 -2.71 -6.80
CA ILE A 229 -4.48 -3.43 -5.66
C ILE A 229 -4.41 -4.96 -5.85
N PRO A 230 -5.44 -5.64 -6.40
CA PRO A 230 -5.37 -7.09 -6.61
C PRO A 230 -4.26 -7.54 -7.57
N PHE A 231 -3.82 -6.65 -8.47
CA PHE A 231 -2.87 -6.96 -9.53
C PHE A 231 -1.47 -6.44 -9.20
N GLU A 232 -1.37 -5.21 -8.67
CA GLU A 232 -0.08 -4.57 -8.34
C GLU A 232 0.59 -5.18 -7.10
N PHE A 233 -0.19 -5.84 -6.24
CA PHE A 233 0.33 -6.51 -5.04
C PHE A 233 0.25 -8.02 -5.21
N GLU A 234 0.96 -8.59 -6.19
CA GLU A 234 0.84 -10.00 -6.60
C GLU A 234 0.76 -10.99 -5.43
N SER A 235 1.63 -10.87 -4.43
CA SER A 235 1.69 -11.81 -3.30
C SER A 235 0.66 -11.56 -2.19
N MET A 236 -0.03 -10.42 -2.17
CA MET A 236 -0.97 -10.06 -1.08
C MET A 236 -2.23 -9.30 -1.49
N GLY A 237 -2.49 -9.08 -2.77
CA GLY A 237 -3.55 -8.19 -3.27
C GLY A 237 -4.94 -8.56 -2.73
N SER A 238 -5.26 -9.85 -2.66
CA SER A 238 -6.52 -10.33 -2.07
C SER A 238 -6.60 -10.06 -0.57
N ASP A 239 -5.56 -10.38 0.20
CA ASP A 239 -5.52 -10.13 1.65
C ASP A 239 -5.55 -8.63 1.97
N LEU A 240 -4.83 -7.84 1.18
CA LEU A 240 -4.81 -6.39 1.31
C LEU A 240 -6.20 -5.83 0.99
N LYS A 241 -6.86 -6.28 -0.08
CA LYS A 241 -8.25 -5.91 -0.39
C LYS A 241 -9.19 -6.20 0.79
N GLU A 242 -9.10 -7.38 1.38
CA GLU A 242 -9.91 -7.75 2.55
C GLU A 242 -9.59 -6.96 3.82
N PHE A 243 -8.32 -6.67 4.05
CA PHE A 243 -7.88 -5.81 5.14
C PHE A 243 -8.46 -4.40 4.99
N LEU A 244 -8.35 -3.82 3.78
CA LEU A 244 -8.83 -2.47 3.48
C LEU A 244 -10.37 -2.34 3.60
N MET A 245 -11.14 -3.42 3.46
CA MET A 245 -12.59 -3.40 3.76
C MET A 245 -12.88 -3.17 5.25
N ARG A 246 -11.96 -3.57 6.12
CA ARG A 246 -12.07 -3.45 7.59
C ARG A 246 -11.31 -2.25 8.14
N TRP A 247 -10.41 -1.67 7.35
CA TRP A 247 -9.53 -0.57 7.73
C TRP A 247 -10.32 0.74 7.84
N LYS A 248 -10.57 1.19 9.08
CA LYS A 248 -11.29 2.43 9.43
C LYS A 248 -10.42 3.35 10.30
#